data_AF-A0A519VZ32-F1
#
_entry.id   AF-A0A519VZ32-F1
#
_cell.length_a   1.000
_cell.length_b   1.000
_cell.length_c   1.000
_cell.angle_alpha   90.00
_cell.angle_beta   90.00
_cell.angle_gamma   90.00
#
_symmetry.space_group_name_H-M   'P 1'
#
loop_
_entity.id
_entity.type
_entity.pdbx_description
1 polymer ?
#
loop_
_entity_poly.entity_id
_entity_poly.type
_entity_poly.pdbx_seq_one_letter_code
_entity_poly.pdbx_strand_id
1 'polypeptide(L)'
;DVQFDTDGRQPLETARTNSWDYVNMNLDAWMKIAKLAQHVGIDLYHTKNKNNVGLQKAVEWLIPYLEEKKKWPYQQLNKFNKDQALSIVQRATKVYPSIK
;
A
#
# COMPACT_ATOMS: atom_id res chain seq x y z
N ASP A 1 7.23 -0.65 -13.24
CA ASP A 1 5.79 -0.89 -13.47
C ASP A 1 5.04 0.44 -13.34
N VAL A 2 3.71 0.43 -13.48
CA VAL A 2 2.80 1.59 -13.36
C VAL A 2 1.94 1.54 -12.09
N GLN A 3 2.18 0.57 -11.21
CA GLN A 3 1.37 0.30 -10.01
C GLN A 3 1.69 1.29 -8.90
N PHE A 4 2.96 1.73 -8.80
CA PHE A 4 3.38 2.76 -7.86
C PHE A 4 4.08 3.92 -8.58
N ASP A 5 3.63 5.14 -8.32
CA ASP A 5 4.33 6.34 -8.77
C ASP A 5 5.52 6.68 -7.86
N THR A 6 6.21 7.79 -8.14
CA THR A 6 7.39 8.22 -7.37
C THR A 6 7.10 8.47 -5.90
N ASP A 7 5.85 8.75 -5.52
CA ASP A 7 5.43 9.03 -4.14
C ASP A 7 4.94 7.77 -3.41
N GLY A 8 4.82 6.63 -4.11
CA GLY A 8 4.20 5.42 -3.58
C GLY A 8 2.68 5.39 -3.74
N ARG A 9 2.09 6.39 -4.42
CA ARG A 9 0.66 6.36 -4.79
C ARG A 9 0.41 5.24 -5.76
N GLN A 10 -0.84 4.80 -5.79
CA GLN A 10 -1.35 3.84 -6.77
C GLN A 10 -2.26 4.57 -7.77
N PRO A 11 -1.74 5.12 -8.88
CA PRO A 11 -2.47 6.09 -9.71
C PRO A 11 -3.77 5.52 -10.28
N LEU A 12 -3.71 4.25 -10.72
CA LEU A 12 -4.87 3.54 -11.26
C LEU A 12 -5.97 3.34 -10.22
N GLU A 13 -5.59 3.10 -8.97
CA GLU A 13 -6.55 2.85 -7.87
C GLU A 13 -7.12 4.15 -7.31
N THR A 14 -6.31 5.22 -7.24
CA THR A 14 -6.78 6.55 -6.84
C THR A 14 -7.76 7.18 -7.83
N ALA A 15 -7.75 6.74 -9.09
CA ALA A 15 -8.69 7.20 -10.12
C ALA A 15 -10.08 6.51 -10.03
N ARG A 16 -10.27 5.55 -9.12
CA ARG A 16 -11.52 4.80 -8.99
C ARG A 16 -12.54 5.55 -8.13
N THR A 17 -13.82 5.23 -8.33
CA THR A 17 -14.93 5.83 -7.59
C THR A 17 -14.99 5.41 -6.11
N ASN A 18 -14.29 4.34 -5.76
CA ASN A 18 -14.16 3.81 -4.42
C ASN A 18 -12.68 3.63 -4.05
N SER A 19 -11.92 4.70 -4.26
CA SER A 19 -10.46 4.69 -4.34
C SER A 19 -9.76 4.16 -3.10
N TRP A 20 -10.28 4.41 -1.90
CA TRP A 20 -9.70 3.89 -0.66
C TRP A 20 -9.70 2.36 -0.67
N ASP A 21 -10.82 1.76 -1.03
CA ASP A 21 -10.96 0.31 -1.03
C ASP A 21 -10.10 -0.33 -2.12
N TYR A 22 -9.98 0.29 -3.30
CA TYR A 22 -9.10 -0.21 -4.36
C TYR A 22 -7.61 -0.13 -3.98
N VAL A 23 -7.17 0.98 -3.37
CA VAL A 23 -5.80 1.15 -2.87
C VAL A 23 -5.46 0.07 -1.84
N ASN A 24 -6.36 -0.18 -0.89
CA ASN A 24 -6.17 -1.19 0.15
C ASN A 24 -6.22 -2.61 -0.40
N MET A 25 -7.16 -2.92 -1.31
CA MET A 25 -7.27 -4.22 -1.98
C MET A 25 -5.98 -4.56 -2.72
N ASN A 26 -5.47 -3.64 -3.54
CA ASN A 26 -4.26 -3.89 -4.33
C ASN A 26 -3.03 -4.02 -3.44
N LEU A 27 -2.87 -3.15 -2.43
CA LEU A 27 -1.72 -3.23 -1.52
C LEU A 27 -1.76 -4.50 -0.63
N ASP A 28 -2.94 -4.94 -0.20
CA ASP A 28 -3.12 -6.22 0.49
C ASP A 28 -2.71 -7.41 -0.40
N ALA A 29 -3.09 -7.41 -1.68
CA ALA A 29 -2.68 -8.43 -2.63
C ALA A 29 -1.16 -8.45 -2.83
N TRP A 30 -0.52 -7.29 -2.98
CA TRP A 30 0.94 -7.18 -3.05
C TRP A 30 1.63 -7.72 -1.80
N MET A 31 1.15 -7.39 -0.60
CA MET A 31 1.71 -7.90 0.65
C MET A 31 1.60 -9.42 0.77
N LYS A 32 0.52 -10.02 0.24
CA LYS A 32 0.33 -11.48 0.17
C LYS A 32 1.26 -12.13 -0.84
N ILE A 33 1.39 -11.57 -2.05
CA ILE A 33 2.33 -12.08 -3.06
C ILE A 33 3.76 -11.98 -2.54
N ALA A 34 4.12 -10.89 -1.88
CA ALA A 34 5.45 -10.75 -1.29
C ALA A 34 5.71 -11.79 -0.20
N LYS A 35 4.69 -12.15 0.60
CA LYS A 35 4.80 -13.24 1.55
C LYS A 35 5.05 -14.58 0.85
N LEU A 36 4.30 -14.87 -0.22
CA LEU A 36 4.45 -16.10 -1.01
C LEU A 36 5.82 -16.16 -1.70
N ALA A 37 6.31 -15.05 -2.22
CA ALA A 37 7.61 -14.95 -2.90
C ALA A 37 8.78 -15.36 -2.00
N GLN A 38 8.69 -15.11 -0.69
CA GLN A 38 9.71 -15.57 0.27
C GLN A 38 9.89 -17.10 0.25
N HIS A 39 8.83 -17.87 0.01
CA HIS A 39 8.90 -19.34 -0.03
C HIS A 39 9.69 -19.88 -1.23
N VAL A 40 9.89 -19.05 -2.26
CA VAL A 40 10.70 -19.39 -3.44
C VAL A 40 12.00 -18.59 -3.50
N GLY A 41 12.43 -18.00 -2.38
CA GLY A 41 13.69 -17.27 -2.27
C GLY A 41 13.70 -15.89 -2.93
N ILE A 42 12.53 -15.30 -3.21
CA ILE A 42 12.40 -13.96 -3.80
C ILE A 42 12.00 -12.95 -2.72
N ASP A 43 12.82 -11.91 -2.54
CA ASP A 43 12.52 -10.80 -1.64
C ASP A 43 11.74 -9.68 -2.34
N LEU A 44 10.44 -9.90 -2.54
CA LEU A 44 9.57 -8.91 -3.17
C LEU A 44 9.27 -7.73 -2.24
N TYR A 45 9.42 -7.87 -0.92
CA TYR A 45 9.22 -6.76 0.02
C TYR A 45 10.21 -5.63 -0.24
N HIS A 46 11.49 -5.96 -0.45
CA HIS A 46 12.54 -4.98 -0.71
C HIS A 46 12.81 -4.71 -2.19
N THR A 47 12.07 -5.37 -3.09
CA THR A 47 12.16 -5.11 -4.53
C THR A 47 11.61 -3.73 -4.86
N LYS A 48 12.30 -3.02 -5.75
CA LYS A 48 11.93 -1.68 -6.19
C LYS A 48 11.79 -1.63 -7.71
N ASN A 49 10.87 -0.78 -8.16
CA ASN A 49 10.71 -0.49 -9.57
C ASN A 49 11.78 0.48 -10.09
N LYS A 50 11.72 0.81 -11.38
CA LYS A 50 12.65 1.76 -12.04
C LYS A 50 12.72 3.15 -11.40
N ASN A 51 11.72 3.53 -10.60
CA ASN A 51 11.66 4.81 -9.89
C ASN A 51 12.16 4.68 -8.43
N ASN A 52 12.80 3.55 -8.07
CA ASN A 52 13.25 3.25 -6.71
C ASN A 52 12.10 3.21 -5.68
N VAL A 53 10.89 2.83 -6.13
CA VAL A 53 9.68 2.71 -5.32
C VAL A 53 9.27 1.24 -5.20
N GLY A 54 8.88 0.84 -4.00
CA GLY A 54 8.39 -0.51 -3.69
C GLY A 54 7.32 -0.47 -2.60
N LEU A 55 7.00 -1.64 -2.04
CA LEU A 55 5.90 -1.81 -1.09
C LEU A 55 6.04 -0.94 0.16
N GLN A 56 7.27 -0.76 0.67
CA GLN A 56 7.53 0.10 1.83
C GLN A 56 6.99 1.52 1.61
N LYS A 57 7.34 2.17 0.49
CA LYS A 57 6.92 3.54 0.20
C LYS A 57 5.42 3.64 -0.05
N ALA A 58 4.80 2.62 -0.63
CA ALA A 58 3.35 2.57 -0.80
C ALA A 58 2.59 2.49 0.54
N VAL A 59 3.12 1.72 1.51
CA VAL A 59 2.58 1.68 2.87
C VAL A 59 2.80 3.02 3.58
N GLU A 60 4.01 3.59 3.50
CA GLU A 60 4.33 4.91 4.08
C GLU A 60 3.41 6.01 3.53
N TRP A 61 3.08 5.95 2.24
CA TRP A 61 2.15 6.88 1.62
C TRP A 61 0.72 6.74 2.17
N LEU A 62 0.27 5.53 2.50
CA LEU A 62 -1.08 5.25 3.02
C LEU A 62 -1.27 5.74 4.47
N ILE A 63 -0.22 5.64 5.30
CA ILE A 63 -0.27 5.86 6.76
C ILE A 63 -0.89 7.20 7.17
N PRO A 64 -0.48 8.36 6.61
CA PRO A 64 -1.04 9.66 7.02
C PRO A 64 -2.56 9.76 6.83
N TYR A 65 -3.14 9.02 5.89
CA TYR A 65 -4.59 8.98 5.67
C TYR A 65 -5.27 8.01 6.65
N LEU A 66 -4.64 6.89 6.97
CA LEU A 66 -5.12 5.95 7.98
C LEU A 66 -5.20 6.60 9.36
N GLU A 67 -4.15 7.33 9.74
CA GLU A 67 -4.03 8.09 10.99
C GLU A 67 -4.85 9.38 11.02
N GLU A 68 -5.59 9.69 9.95
CA GLU A 68 -6.36 10.93 9.80
C GLU A 68 -5.55 12.23 9.88
N LYS A 69 -4.21 12.16 9.81
CA LYS A 69 -3.32 13.32 9.70
C LYS A 69 -3.51 14.05 8.36
N LYS A 70 -3.99 13.34 7.34
CA LYS A 70 -4.42 13.89 6.05
C LYS A 70 -5.83 13.40 5.70
N LYS A 71 -6.63 14.30 5.11
CA LYS A 71 -7.92 13.91 4.50
C LYS A 71 -7.67 13.12 3.22
N TRP A 72 -8.48 12.10 2.98
CA TRP A 72 -8.46 11.37 1.72
C TRP A 72 -8.95 12.28 0.58
N PRO A 73 -8.12 12.60 -0.43
CA PRO A 73 -8.45 13.60 -1.44
C PRO A 73 -9.15 13.00 -2.67
N TYR A 74 -9.36 11.69 -2.71
CA TYR A 74 -9.90 10.97 -3.86
C TYR A 74 -11.35 10.52 -3.62
N GLN A 75 -12.04 10.17 -4.71
CA GLN A 75 -13.43 9.77 -4.66
C GLN A 75 -13.61 8.49 -3.84
N GLN A 76 -14.53 8.52 -2.88
CA GLN A 76 -14.88 7.39 -2.04
C GLN A 76 -16.41 7.39 -1.83
N LEU A 77 -17.12 6.58 -2.62
CA LEU A 77 -18.59 6.50 -2.56
C LEU A 77 -19.07 5.73 -1.31
N ASN A 78 -18.35 4.69 -0.91
CA ASN A 78 -18.72 3.86 0.23
C ASN A 78 -18.12 4.41 1.54
N LYS A 79 -18.63 3.90 2.67
CA LYS A 79 -18.04 4.22 3.98
C LYS A 79 -16.57 3.81 4.03
N PHE A 80 -15.76 4.66 4.63
CA PHE A 80 -14.35 4.42 4.81
C PHE A 80 -14.12 3.29 5.84
N ASN A 81 -13.52 2.18 5.44
CA ASN A 81 -13.17 1.06 6.32
C ASN A 81 -11.66 1.01 6.54
N LYS A 82 -11.22 1.07 7.80
CA LYS A 82 -9.80 1.12 8.16
C LYS A 82 -9.15 -0.24 8.44
N ASP A 83 -9.94 -1.30 8.60
CA ASP A 83 -9.46 -2.60 9.09
C ASP A 83 -8.41 -3.20 8.15
N GLN A 84 -8.65 -3.09 6.84
CA GLN A 84 -7.69 -3.58 5.83
C GLN A 84 -6.38 -2.79 5.86
N ALA A 85 -6.46 -1.46 5.95
CA ALA A 85 -5.29 -0.58 6.06
C ALA A 85 -4.48 -0.87 7.34
N LEU A 86 -5.16 -1.05 8.48
CA LEU A 86 -4.54 -1.48 9.74
C LEU A 86 -3.82 -2.81 9.59
N SER A 87 -4.46 -3.81 8.98
CA SER A 87 -3.84 -5.12 8.74
C SER A 87 -2.61 -5.02 7.83
N ILE A 88 -2.66 -4.19 6.78
CA ILE A 88 -1.52 -3.94 5.90
C ILE A 88 -0.35 -3.35 6.70
N VAL A 89 -0.59 -2.28 7.48
CA VAL A 89 0.45 -1.63 8.29
C VAL A 89 1.03 -2.61 9.32
N GLN A 90 0.20 -3.37 10.02
CA GLN A 90 0.65 -4.39 10.98
C GLN A 90 1.53 -5.49 10.35
N ARG A 91 1.28 -5.87 9.10
CA ARG A 91 2.17 -6.79 8.38
C ARG A 91 3.45 -6.09 7.94
N ALA A 92 3.35 -4.83 7.55
CA ALA A 92 4.49 -4.03 7.12
C ALA A 92 5.48 -3.76 8.27
N THR A 93 5.02 -3.52 9.50
CA THR A 93 5.91 -3.31 10.66
C THR A 93 6.79 -4.51 10.99
N LYS A 94 6.36 -5.73 10.61
CA LYS A 94 7.15 -6.96 10.77
C LYS A 94 8.31 -7.07 9.79
N VAL A 95 8.27 -6.30 8.71
CA VAL A 95 9.23 -6.36 7.61
C VAL A 95 10.09 -5.08 7.55
N TYR A 96 9.49 -3.92 7.80
CA TYR A 96 10.14 -2.63 7.70
C TYR A 96 10.23 -1.95 9.07
N PRO A 97 11.41 -1.92 9.71
CA PRO A 97 11.60 -1.27 11.02
C PRO A 97 11.30 0.24 11.04
N SER A 98 11.28 0.90 9.87
CA SER A 98 10.94 2.32 9.76
C SER A 98 9.45 2.61 9.93
N ILE A 99 8.58 1.61 9.73
CA ILE A 99 7.14 1.75 9.84
C ILE A 99 6.71 1.41 11.27
N LYS A 100 6.03 2.35 11.93
CA LYS A 100 5.56 2.25 13.31
C LYS A 100 4.05 2.40 13.39
#